data_AF-A0A937QC71-F1
#
_entry.id   AF-A0A937QC71-F1
#
_cell.length_a   1.000
_cell.length_b   1.000
_cell.length_c   1.000
_cell.angle_alpha   90.00
_cell.angle_beta   90.00
_cell.angle_gamma   90.00
#
_symmetry.space_group_name_H-M   'P 1'
#
loop_
_entity.id
_entity.type
_entity.pdbx_description
1 polymer ?
#
loop_
_entity_poly.entity_id
_entity_poly.type
_entity_poly.pdbx_seq_one_letter_code
_entity_poly.pdbx_strand_id
1 'polypeptide(L)'
;DSGLSAGLPKLDTITEFPLEDRWLLSRLSTVSAAVSSNIEHYHFAEAARLLYAFAWDEFCSAYLELCKPRLNDPSQKGQACHMLLLGLDTILRLLHPIMPFVTEEIWQNLAQDHGHRCYPWDTKAIPPSIMVATWPRPPENWQDRATEKQFQIFLEIVGAIREIRSRQNVPPRKSVDVTVCPPTHNQAMLIPMQSAIEAMAVCRVVGLASDAHPAPGSAEISAADCDIFIDLADLIDIDAEIIRLQRELDKLEKVIKAKQGKLTNEQFVSHAPPAIVEKERQQLAEFEETRTKQGVILADLQARKL
;
A
#
# COMPACT_ATOMS: atom_id res chain seq x y z
N ASP A 1 -24.63 -13.34 -25.03
CA ASP A 1 -25.63 -13.15 -23.96
C ASP A 1 -25.01 -12.43 -22.77
N SER A 2 -25.19 -11.12 -22.81
CA SER A 2 -24.57 -10.11 -21.96
C SER A 2 -25.18 -10.11 -20.56
N GLY A 3 -24.66 -10.94 -19.67
CA GLY A 3 -25.02 -10.99 -18.24
C GLY A 3 -24.65 -9.74 -17.42
N LEU A 4 -24.22 -8.64 -18.06
CA LEU A 4 -23.83 -7.39 -17.42
C LEU A 4 -24.89 -6.28 -17.51
N SER A 5 -26.08 -6.57 -18.07
CA SER A 5 -27.24 -5.66 -18.01
C SER A 5 -28.07 -5.80 -16.72
N ALA A 6 -27.67 -6.68 -15.79
CA ALA A 6 -28.22 -6.71 -14.45
C ALA A 6 -27.81 -5.41 -13.75
N GLY A 7 -28.83 -4.58 -13.49
CA GLY A 7 -28.69 -3.18 -13.12
C GLY A 7 -27.75 -2.93 -11.94
N LEU A 8 -27.33 -1.67 -11.87
CA LEU A 8 -26.62 -1.08 -10.74
C LEU A 8 -27.11 -1.68 -9.41
N PRO A 9 -26.21 -1.84 -8.41
CA PRO A 9 -26.60 -2.10 -7.03
C PRO A 9 -27.83 -1.28 -6.69
N LYS A 10 -28.96 -1.95 -6.41
CA LYS A 10 -30.09 -1.22 -5.87
C LYS A 10 -29.60 -0.61 -4.56
N LEU A 11 -29.65 0.70 -4.49
CA LEU A 11 -29.06 1.51 -3.41
C LEU A 11 -29.53 1.05 -2.01
N ASP A 12 -30.71 0.44 -1.95
CA ASP A 12 -31.35 -0.03 -0.73
C ASP A 12 -30.72 -1.32 -0.16
N THR A 13 -29.81 -1.99 -0.90
CA THR A 13 -29.16 -3.24 -0.47
C THR A 13 -27.64 -3.14 -0.29
N ILE A 14 -27.07 -1.93 -0.26
CA ILE A 14 -25.61 -1.71 -0.09
C ILE A 14 -25.08 -2.42 1.18
N THR A 15 -25.89 -2.53 2.23
CA THR A 15 -25.51 -3.23 3.46
C THR A 15 -25.31 -4.74 3.30
N GLU A 16 -25.88 -5.34 2.25
CA GLU A 16 -25.76 -6.77 1.93
C GLU A 16 -24.54 -7.08 1.06
N PHE A 17 -23.83 -6.04 0.60
CA PHE A 17 -22.67 -6.21 -0.27
C PHE A 17 -21.46 -6.69 0.52
N PRO A 18 -20.54 -7.42 -0.13
CA PRO A 18 -19.23 -7.70 0.41
C PRO A 18 -18.56 -6.43 0.93
N LEU A 19 -17.80 -6.58 2.01
CA LEU A 19 -17.28 -5.44 2.76
C LEU A 19 -16.34 -4.57 1.90
N GLU A 20 -15.55 -5.19 1.03
CA GLU A 20 -14.71 -4.50 0.05
C GLU A 20 -15.50 -3.72 -1.01
N ASP A 21 -16.67 -4.19 -1.41
CA ASP A 21 -17.53 -3.48 -2.37
C ASP A 21 -18.15 -2.23 -1.73
N ARG A 22 -18.59 -2.36 -0.47
CA ARG A 22 -19.06 -1.21 0.33
C ARG A 22 -17.97 -0.17 0.50
N TRP A 23 -16.74 -0.62 0.77
CA TRP A 23 -15.58 0.26 0.85
C TRP A 23 -15.35 1.00 -0.48
N LEU A 24 -15.32 0.30 -1.62
CA LEU A 24 -15.14 0.94 -2.92
C LEU A 24 -16.24 1.99 -3.18
N LEU A 25 -17.52 1.69 -2.94
CA LEU A 25 -18.62 2.64 -3.14
C LEU A 25 -18.43 3.90 -2.29
N SER A 26 -18.08 3.73 -1.03
CA SER A 26 -17.79 4.83 -0.11
C SER A 26 -16.64 5.70 -0.63
N ARG A 27 -15.52 5.08 -1.01
CA ARG A 27 -14.35 5.78 -1.55
C ARG A 27 -14.64 6.49 -2.86
N LEU A 28 -15.40 5.88 -3.77
CA LEU A 28 -15.83 6.54 -5.01
C LEU A 28 -16.63 7.81 -4.70
N SER A 29 -17.56 7.76 -3.75
CA SER A 29 -18.33 8.93 -3.33
C SER A 29 -17.46 10.02 -2.70
N THR A 30 -16.60 9.66 -1.73
CA THR A 30 -15.78 10.64 -1.01
C THR A 30 -14.67 11.24 -1.87
N VAL A 31 -13.99 10.44 -2.69
CA VAL A 31 -12.95 10.90 -3.62
C VAL A 31 -13.57 11.75 -4.74
N SER A 32 -14.68 11.32 -5.35
CA SER A 32 -15.32 12.12 -6.42
C SER A 32 -15.75 13.49 -5.91
N ALA A 33 -16.32 13.58 -4.70
CA ALA A 33 -16.69 14.86 -4.11
C ALA A 33 -15.48 15.76 -3.84
N ALA A 34 -14.41 15.21 -3.28
CA ALA A 34 -13.19 15.95 -2.98
C ALA A 34 -12.44 16.40 -4.24
N VAL A 35 -12.36 15.56 -5.27
CA VAL A 35 -11.77 15.91 -6.58
C VAL A 35 -12.59 16.99 -7.26
N SER A 36 -13.92 16.87 -7.27
CA SER A 36 -14.82 17.88 -7.85
C SER A 36 -14.61 19.24 -7.18
N SER A 37 -14.61 19.28 -5.85
CA SER A 37 -14.35 20.50 -5.08
C SER A 37 -12.96 21.10 -5.39
N ASN A 38 -11.91 20.28 -5.45
CA ASN A 38 -10.58 20.78 -5.78
C ASN A 38 -10.51 21.36 -7.20
N ILE A 39 -11.18 20.75 -8.18
CA ILE A 39 -11.25 21.28 -9.55
C ILE A 39 -12.03 22.61 -9.58
N GLU A 40 -13.17 22.69 -8.91
CA GLU A 40 -14.00 23.90 -8.81
C GLU A 40 -13.24 25.08 -8.18
N HIS A 41 -12.34 24.79 -7.23
CA HIS A 41 -11.50 25.79 -6.56
C HIS A 41 -10.10 25.94 -7.20
N TYR A 42 -9.87 25.40 -8.40
CA TYR A 42 -8.61 25.48 -9.14
C TYR A 42 -7.39 24.83 -8.44
N HIS A 43 -7.61 23.93 -7.49
CA HIS A 43 -6.58 23.15 -6.80
C HIS A 43 -6.21 21.87 -7.57
N PHE A 44 -5.78 22.01 -8.83
CA PHE A 44 -5.52 20.85 -9.72
C PHE A 44 -4.43 19.90 -9.20
N ALA A 45 -3.40 20.43 -8.54
CA ALA A 45 -2.35 19.62 -7.94
C ALA A 45 -2.90 18.71 -6.83
N GLU A 46 -3.84 19.21 -6.02
CA GLU A 46 -4.49 18.42 -4.97
C GLU A 46 -5.35 17.31 -5.56
N ALA A 47 -6.19 17.67 -6.55
CA ALA A 47 -7.02 16.72 -7.27
C ALA A 47 -6.17 15.58 -7.87
N ALA A 48 -5.03 15.91 -8.49
CA ALA A 48 -4.12 14.93 -9.06
C ALA A 48 -3.50 13.99 -8.01
N ARG A 49 -3.04 14.53 -6.87
CA ARG A 49 -2.49 13.71 -5.78
C ARG A 49 -3.53 12.75 -5.19
N LEU A 50 -4.73 13.27 -4.95
CA LEU A 50 -5.84 12.48 -4.43
C LEU A 50 -6.24 11.35 -5.39
N LEU A 51 -6.35 11.66 -6.69
CA LEU A 51 -6.66 10.65 -7.71
C LEU A 51 -5.56 9.61 -7.86
N TYR A 52 -4.29 10.01 -7.77
CA TYR A 52 -3.18 9.07 -7.80
C TYR A 52 -3.27 8.08 -6.64
N ALA A 53 -3.42 8.58 -5.40
CA ALA A 53 -3.53 7.75 -4.21
C ALA A 53 -4.72 6.80 -4.31
N PHE A 54 -5.89 7.29 -4.73
CA PHE A 54 -7.07 6.44 -4.88
C PHE A 54 -6.92 5.40 -6.00
N ALA A 55 -6.48 5.79 -7.19
CA ALA A 55 -6.38 4.86 -8.32
C ALA A 55 -5.28 3.80 -8.11
N TRP A 56 -4.13 4.21 -7.57
CA TRP A 56 -2.97 3.33 -7.44
C TRP A 56 -2.98 2.53 -6.13
N ASP A 57 -3.06 3.22 -4.98
CA ASP A 57 -2.88 2.60 -3.66
C ASP A 57 -4.15 1.88 -3.20
N GLU A 58 -5.33 2.44 -3.51
CA GLU A 58 -6.60 1.87 -3.06
C GLU A 58 -7.23 0.95 -4.12
N PHE A 59 -7.49 1.43 -5.34
CA PHE A 59 -8.20 0.63 -6.34
C PHE A 59 -7.35 -0.50 -6.91
N CYS A 60 -6.18 -0.18 -7.48
CA CYS A 60 -5.30 -1.19 -8.09
C CYS A 60 -4.60 -2.08 -7.07
N SER A 61 -4.01 -1.50 -6.02
CA SER A 61 -3.17 -2.26 -5.08
C SER A 61 -3.96 -3.02 -4.01
N ALA A 62 -5.19 -2.59 -3.71
CA ALA A 62 -6.03 -3.23 -2.68
C ALA A 62 -7.33 -3.79 -3.22
N TYR A 63 -8.23 -2.97 -3.75
CA TYR A 63 -9.56 -3.44 -4.15
C TYR A 63 -9.50 -4.56 -5.21
N LEU A 64 -8.67 -4.37 -6.25
CA LEU A 64 -8.48 -5.38 -7.29
C LEU A 64 -7.93 -6.69 -6.71
N GLU A 65 -6.98 -6.63 -5.78
CA GLU A 65 -6.42 -7.80 -5.10
C GLU A 65 -7.49 -8.54 -4.29
N LEU A 66 -8.33 -7.81 -3.54
CA LEU A 66 -9.44 -8.36 -2.77
C LEU A 66 -10.52 -9.00 -3.65
N CYS A 67 -10.71 -8.50 -4.87
CA CYS A 67 -11.65 -9.08 -5.83
C CYS A 67 -11.15 -10.36 -6.51
N LYS A 68 -9.84 -10.64 -6.54
CA LYS A 68 -9.28 -11.79 -7.30
C LYS A 68 -9.92 -13.14 -6.96
N PRO A 69 -10.17 -13.51 -5.67
CA PRO A 69 -10.85 -14.76 -5.35
C PRO A 69 -12.26 -14.83 -5.94
N ARG A 70 -13.00 -13.71 -5.89
CA ARG A 70 -14.38 -13.61 -6.39
C ARG A 70 -14.47 -13.67 -7.91
N LEU A 71 -13.45 -13.20 -8.63
CA LEU A 71 -13.36 -13.34 -10.09
C LEU A 71 -13.21 -14.79 -10.55
N ASN A 72 -12.70 -15.67 -9.68
CA ASN A 72 -12.58 -17.11 -9.93
C ASN A 72 -13.81 -17.92 -9.50
N ASP A 73 -14.73 -17.31 -8.74
CA ASP A 73 -15.98 -17.92 -8.31
C ASP A 73 -17.12 -17.57 -9.28
N PRO A 74 -17.68 -18.53 -10.05
CA PRO A 74 -18.76 -18.27 -11.00
C PRO A 74 -20.00 -17.57 -10.39
N SER A 75 -20.28 -17.81 -9.11
CA SER A 75 -21.44 -17.23 -8.42
C SER A 75 -21.25 -15.75 -8.06
N GLN A 76 -20.01 -15.32 -7.86
CA GLN A 76 -19.66 -13.96 -7.44
C GLN A 76 -19.05 -13.11 -8.55
N LYS A 77 -18.52 -13.76 -9.61
CA LYS A 77 -17.81 -13.12 -10.72
C LYS A 77 -18.60 -11.97 -11.35
N GLY A 78 -19.91 -12.15 -11.56
CA GLY A 78 -20.75 -11.10 -12.16
C GLY A 78 -20.74 -9.80 -11.36
N GLN A 79 -20.95 -9.89 -10.05
CA GLN A 79 -20.93 -8.74 -9.15
C GLN A 79 -19.53 -8.11 -9.07
N ALA A 80 -18.47 -8.93 -8.90
CA ALA A 80 -17.11 -8.45 -8.84
C ALA A 80 -16.68 -7.70 -10.12
N CYS A 81 -17.01 -8.25 -11.31
CA CYS A 81 -16.77 -7.57 -12.59
C CYS A 81 -17.53 -6.26 -12.70
N HIS A 82 -18.80 -6.23 -12.26
CA HIS A 82 -19.60 -5.00 -12.28
C HIS A 82 -18.99 -3.90 -11.41
N MET A 83 -18.55 -4.25 -10.20
CA MET A 83 -17.93 -3.30 -9.27
C MET A 83 -16.57 -2.78 -9.76
N LEU A 84 -15.75 -3.64 -10.34
CA LEU A 84 -14.49 -3.23 -10.99
C LEU A 84 -14.75 -2.28 -12.16
N LEU A 85 -15.77 -2.54 -12.98
CA LEU A 85 -16.13 -1.67 -14.10
C LEU A 85 -16.64 -0.31 -13.60
N LEU A 86 -17.47 -0.28 -12.55
CA LEU A 86 -17.92 0.95 -11.88
C LEU A 86 -16.73 1.78 -11.37
N GLY A 87 -15.79 1.15 -10.67
CA GLY A 87 -14.60 1.82 -10.15
C GLY A 87 -13.73 2.38 -11.28
N LEU A 88 -13.43 1.56 -12.28
CA LEU A 88 -12.61 1.96 -13.43
C LEU A 88 -13.26 3.11 -14.22
N ASP A 89 -14.56 3.02 -14.55
CA ASP A 89 -15.26 4.08 -15.29
C ASP A 89 -15.22 5.42 -14.54
N THR A 90 -15.47 5.38 -13.22
CA THR A 90 -15.43 6.58 -12.38
C THR A 90 -14.02 7.18 -12.35
N ILE A 91 -12.99 6.36 -12.14
CA ILE A 91 -11.58 6.79 -12.13
C ILE A 91 -11.20 7.43 -13.48
N LEU A 92 -11.57 6.82 -14.61
CA LEU A 92 -11.27 7.35 -15.94
C LEU A 92 -11.87 8.74 -16.14
N ARG A 93 -13.15 8.94 -15.75
CA ARG A 93 -13.81 10.24 -15.90
C ARG A 93 -13.16 11.31 -15.04
N LEU A 94 -12.81 10.98 -13.80
CA LEU A 94 -12.14 11.92 -12.89
C LEU A 94 -10.72 12.26 -13.36
N LEU A 95 -9.98 11.31 -13.93
CA LEU A 95 -8.63 11.51 -14.45
C LEU A 95 -8.58 12.21 -15.81
N HIS A 96 -9.66 12.19 -16.59
CA HIS A 96 -9.65 12.70 -17.96
C HIS A 96 -9.17 14.15 -18.10
N PRO A 97 -9.53 15.10 -17.23
CA PRO A 97 -8.99 16.47 -17.28
C PRO A 97 -7.47 16.56 -17.13
N ILE A 98 -6.82 15.54 -16.56
CA ILE A 98 -5.37 15.50 -16.27
C ILE A 98 -4.65 14.63 -17.30
N MET A 99 -5.25 13.51 -17.70
CA MET A 99 -4.63 12.48 -18.55
C MET A 99 -5.52 12.14 -19.77
N PRO A 100 -5.79 13.11 -20.66
CA PRO A 100 -6.88 13.00 -21.63
C PRO A 100 -6.70 11.88 -22.65
N PHE A 101 -5.48 11.66 -23.16
CA PHE A 101 -5.25 10.70 -24.24
C PHE A 101 -5.40 9.24 -23.79
N VAL A 102 -4.77 8.87 -22.67
CA VAL A 102 -4.84 7.49 -22.18
C VAL A 102 -6.21 7.15 -21.61
N THR A 103 -6.88 8.09 -20.95
CA THR A 103 -8.24 7.86 -20.46
C THR A 103 -9.25 7.71 -21.60
N GLU A 104 -9.09 8.48 -22.69
CA GLU A 104 -9.89 8.34 -23.92
C GLU A 104 -9.64 6.98 -24.60
N GLU A 105 -8.39 6.55 -24.73
CA GLU A 105 -8.06 5.24 -25.31
C GLU A 105 -8.71 4.09 -24.51
N ILE A 106 -8.57 4.08 -23.18
CA ILE A 106 -9.17 3.05 -22.34
C ILE A 106 -10.70 3.10 -22.42
N TRP A 107 -11.29 4.30 -22.40
CA TRP A 107 -12.73 4.49 -22.52
C TRP A 107 -13.31 3.91 -23.81
N GLN A 108 -12.67 4.18 -24.94
CA GLN A 108 -13.10 3.67 -26.25
C GLN A 108 -12.97 2.15 -26.34
N ASN A 109 -11.92 1.57 -25.75
CA ASN A 109 -11.79 0.12 -25.64
C ASN A 109 -12.93 -0.48 -24.78
N LEU A 110 -13.22 0.12 -23.62
CA LEU A 110 -14.34 -0.33 -22.78
C LEU A 110 -15.70 -0.21 -23.49
N ALA A 111 -15.88 0.77 -24.38
CA ALA A 111 -17.12 0.93 -25.13
C ALA A 111 -17.39 -0.21 -26.13
N GLN A 112 -16.36 -0.94 -26.58
CA GLN A 112 -16.52 -2.07 -27.51
C GLN A 112 -17.25 -3.24 -26.84
N ASP A 113 -16.86 -3.58 -25.61
CA ASP A 113 -17.42 -4.73 -24.87
C ASP A 113 -18.52 -4.32 -23.87
N HIS A 114 -18.47 -3.08 -23.39
CA HIS A 114 -19.31 -2.56 -22.30
C HIS A 114 -19.89 -1.17 -22.61
N GLY A 115 -20.23 -0.90 -23.88
CA GLY A 115 -20.86 0.36 -24.30
C GLY A 115 -22.27 0.62 -23.74
N HIS A 116 -22.93 -0.42 -23.22
CA HIS A 116 -24.26 -0.32 -22.60
C HIS A 116 -24.24 -0.06 -21.09
N ARG A 117 -23.05 0.05 -20.47
CA ARG A 117 -22.94 0.38 -19.04
C ARG A 117 -23.58 1.75 -18.78
N CYS A 118 -24.25 1.93 -17.66
CA CYS A 118 -24.83 3.22 -17.26
C CYS A 118 -24.78 3.30 -15.74
N TYR A 119 -24.49 4.48 -15.20
CA TYR A 119 -24.38 4.73 -13.76
C TYR A 119 -25.42 5.75 -13.29
N PRO A 120 -25.66 5.92 -11.96
CA PRO A 120 -26.72 6.80 -11.46
C PRO A 120 -26.61 8.26 -11.91
N TRP A 121 -25.41 8.72 -12.27
CA TRP A 121 -25.16 10.06 -12.78
C TRP A 121 -25.34 10.19 -14.29
N ASP A 122 -25.49 9.10 -15.04
CA ASP A 122 -25.69 9.14 -16.48
C ASP A 122 -27.16 9.43 -16.81
N THR A 123 -27.41 10.58 -17.43
CA THR A 123 -28.76 11.00 -17.85
C THR A 123 -29.14 10.56 -19.27
N LYS A 124 -28.15 10.04 -20.01
CA LYS A 124 -28.24 9.60 -21.41
C LYS A 124 -27.33 8.38 -21.60
N ALA A 125 -27.41 7.75 -22.77
CA ALA A 125 -26.47 6.72 -23.15
C ALA A 125 -25.01 7.25 -23.12
N ILE A 126 -24.08 6.36 -22.81
CA ILE A 126 -22.65 6.66 -22.75
C ILE A 126 -22.17 7.17 -24.11
N PRO A 127 -21.53 8.35 -24.17
CA PRO A 127 -21.02 8.88 -25.42
C PRO A 127 -19.76 8.14 -25.88
N PRO A 128 -19.44 8.20 -27.19
CA PRO A 128 -18.24 7.56 -27.74
C PRO A 128 -16.94 8.16 -27.20
N SER A 129 -16.92 9.43 -26.80
CA SER A 129 -15.77 10.09 -26.19
C SER A 129 -16.03 10.46 -24.74
N ILE A 130 -15.04 10.19 -23.88
CA ILE A 130 -15.10 10.50 -22.45
C ILE A 130 -15.14 12.01 -22.19
N MET A 131 -14.60 12.83 -23.10
CA MET A 131 -14.58 14.29 -23.01
C MET A 131 -15.99 14.91 -22.90
N VAL A 132 -17.01 14.23 -23.44
CA VAL A 132 -18.42 14.68 -23.40
C VAL A 132 -19.28 13.78 -22.50
N ALA A 133 -18.66 12.88 -21.74
CA ALA A 133 -19.35 12.05 -20.76
C ALA A 133 -19.78 12.87 -19.54
N THR A 134 -20.86 12.42 -18.88
CA THR A 134 -21.33 13.08 -17.66
C THR A 134 -20.28 12.98 -16.56
N TRP A 135 -19.97 14.09 -15.89
CA TRP A 135 -19.08 14.07 -14.73
C TRP A 135 -19.66 13.15 -13.63
N PRO A 136 -18.86 12.24 -13.04
CA PRO A 136 -19.39 11.29 -12.08
C PRO A 136 -19.83 12.00 -10.80
N ARG A 137 -21.02 11.63 -10.32
CA ARG A 137 -21.57 12.08 -9.03
C ARG A 137 -22.10 10.88 -8.26
N PRO A 138 -21.21 10.05 -7.68
CA PRO A 138 -21.66 8.94 -6.86
C PRO A 138 -22.52 9.44 -5.69
N PRO A 139 -23.62 8.76 -5.35
CA PRO A 139 -24.52 9.18 -4.28
C PRO A 139 -23.82 9.39 -2.93
N GLU A 140 -24.28 10.39 -2.16
CA GLU A 140 -23.76 10.63 -0.81
C GLU A 140 -24.11 9.51 0.17
N ASN A 141 -25.23 8.81 -0.05
CA ASN A 141 -25.64 7.67 0.79
C ASN A 141 -24.76 6.43 0.59
N TRP A 142 -23.78 6.44 -0.32
CA TRP A 142 -22.73 5.42 -0.40
C TRP A 142 -21.64 5.61 0.64
N GLN A 143 -21.53 6.81 1.23
CA GLN A 143 -20.47 7.11 2.18
C GLN A 143 -20.67 6.32 3.48
N ASP A 144 -19.71 5.48 3.76
CA ASP A 144 -19.60 4.67 4.97
C ASP A 144 -18.23 4.94 5.61
N ARG A 145 -18.19 5.95 6.49
CA ARG A 145 -16.96 6.39 7.18
C ARG A 145 -16.40 5.32 8.12
N ALA A 146 -17.24 4.44 8.64
CA ALA A 146 -16.80 3.36 9.50
C ALA A 146 -16.01 2.32 8.69
N THR A 147 -16.56 1.93 7.53
CA THR A 147 -15.87 1.02 6.60
C THR A 147 -14.61 1.66 6.02
N GLU A 148 -14.62 2.96 5.67
CA GLU A 148 -13.40 3.66 5.25
C GLU A 148 -12.29 3.60 6.32
N LYS A 149 -12.64 3.89 7.59
CA LYS A 149 -11.67 3.83 8.70
C LYS A 149 -11.14 2.41 8.90
N GLN A 150 -12.02 1.40 8.83
CA GLN A 150 -11.63 -0.01 8.93
C GLN A 150 -10.61 -0.40 7.85
N PHE A 151 -10.85 0.00 6.59
CA PHE A 151 -9.90 -0.26 5.50
C PHE A 151 -8.61 0.54 5.62
N GLN A 152 -8.66 1.77 6.11
CA GLN A 152 -7.46 2.57 6.35
C GLN A 152 -6.51 1.84 7.30
N ILE A 153 -7.02 1.40 8.45
CA ILE A 153 -6.24 0.64 9.45
C ILE A 153 -5.74 -0.67 8.84
N PHE A 154 -6.60 -1.39 8.12
CA PHE A 154 -6.23 -2.63 7.43
C PHE A 154 -5.07 -2.45 6.44
N LEU A 155 -5.12 -1.42 5.59
CA LEU A 155 -4.08 -1.14 4.59
C LEU A 155 -2.76 -0.72 5.23
N GLU A 156 -2.82 0.05 6.31
CA GLU A 156 -1.63 0.39 7.10
C GLU A 156 -0.97 -0.84 7.72
N ILE A 157 -1.76 -1.78 8.26
CA ILE A 157 -1.24 -3.06 8.78
C ILE A 157 -0.59 -3.87 7.66
N VAL A 158 -1.26 -4.05 6.51
CA VAL A 158 -0.71 -4.79 5.37
C VAL A 158 0.58 -4.13 4.86
N GLY A 159 0.61 -2.80 4.79
CA GLY A 159 1.78 -2.01 4.42
C GLY A 159 2.96 -2.25 5.36
N ALA A 160 2.73 -2.15 6.67
CA ALA A 160 3.73 -2.38 7.70
C ALA A 160 4.32 -3.81 7.64
N ILE A 161 3.47 -4.82 7.41
CA ILE A 161 3.93 -6.20 7.25
C ILE A 161 4.83 -6.34 6.01
N ARG A 162 4.40 -5.78 4.88
CA ARG A 162 5.18 -5.80 3.62
C ARG A 162 6.50 -5.04 3.76
N GLU A 163 6.52 -3.93 4.50
CA GLU A 163 7.73 -3.16 4.79
C GLU A 163 8.75 -3.99 5.55
N ILE A 164 8.36 -4.60 6.68
CA ILE A 164 9.26 -5.45 7.47
C ILE A 164 9.78 -6.62 6.64
N ARG A 165 8.90 -7.30 5.89
CA ARG A 165 9.31 -8.39 5.00
C ARG A 165 10.36 -7.93 3.99
N SER A 166 10.15 -6.78 3.35
CA SER A 166 11.10 -6.20 2.41
C SER A 166 12.42 -5.85 3.09
N ARG A 167 12.36 -5.20 4.27
CA ARG A 167 13.54 -4.79 5.05
C ARG A 167 14.38 -5.98 5.50
N GLN A 168 13.73 -7.10 5.81
CA GLN A 168 14.35 -8.34 6.27
C GLN A 168 14.59 -9.36 5.14
N ASN A 169 14.47 -8.95 3.88
CA ASN A 169 14.68 -9.79 2.68
C ASN A 169 13.86 -11.10 2.69
N VAL A 170 12.68 -11.10 3.30
CA VAL A 170 11.81 -12.28 3.32
C VAL A 170 11.29 -12.55 1.90
N PRO A 171 11.47 -13.77 1.36
CA PRO A 171 11.00 -14.09 0.02
C PRO A 171 9.48 -13.82 -0.16
N PRO A 172 9.02 -13.20 -1.27
CA PRO A 172 7.63 -12.75 -1.41
C PRO A 172 6.56 -13.83 -1.25
N ARG A 173 6.87 -15.10 -1.56
CA ARG A 173 5.94 -16.23 -1.47
C ARG A 173 6.03 -17.01 -0.16
N LYS A 174 6.98 -16.69 0.71
CA LYS A 174 7.15 -17.41 1.98
C LYS A 174 6.18 -16.83 3.00
N SER A 175 5.28 -17.66 3.53
CA SER A 175 4.37 -17.22 4.60
C SER A 175 5.16 -16.94 5.88
N VAL A 176 4.79 -15.87 6.58
CA VAL A 176 5.33 -15.48 7.91
C VAL A 176 4.22 -15.57 8.94
N ASP A 177 4.55 -15.88 10.20
CA ASP A 177 3.57 -15.76 11.28
C ASP A 177 3.53 -14.32 11.78
N VAL A 178 2.31 -13.81 11.98
CA VAL A 178 2.07 -12.43 12.41
C VAL A 178 1.13 -12.41 13.59
N THR A 179 1.49 -11.64 14.61
CA THR A 179 0.59 -11.25 15.70
C THR A 179 0.27 -9.77 15.55
N VAL A 180 -1.01 -9.43 15.58
CA VAL A 180 -1.50 -8.05 15.53
C VAL A 180 -2.15 -7.73 16.88
N CYS A 181 -1.63 -6.72 17.56
CA CYS A 181 -2.11 -6.23 18.84
C CYS A 181 -2.77 -4.85 18.65
N PRO A 182 -4.06 -4.81 18.24
CA PRO A 182 -4.77 -3.55 18.10
C PRO A 182 -5.27 -3.03 19.46
N PRO A 183 -5.58 -1.74 19.57
CA PRO A 183 -6.38 -1.23 20.69
C PRO A 183 -7.73 -1.95 20.74
N THR A 184 -8.28 -2.16 21.94
CA THR A 184 -9.54 -2.92 22.13
C THR A 184 -10.70 -2.41 21.26
N HIS A 185 -10.77 -1.10 21.01
CA HIS A 185 -11.81 -0.50 20.19
C HIS A 185 -11.66 -0.79 18.68
N ASN A 186 -10.47 -1.17 18.21
CA ASN A 186 -10.20 -1.55 16.82
C ASN A 186 -10.24 -3.08 16.59
N GLN A 187 -10.19 -3.89 17.65
CA GLN A 187 -10.15 -5.35 17.51
C GLN A 187 -11.36 -5.90 16.73
N ALA A 188 -12.58 -5.48 17.09
CA ALA A 188 -13.81 -5.98 16.45
C ALA A 188 -13.90 -5.66 14.95
N MET A 189 -13.30 -4.55 14.49
CA MET A 189 -13.25 -4.21 13.07
C MET A 189 -12.14 -4.95 12.30
N LEU A 190 -11.10 -5.43 12.98
CA LEU A 190 -9.99 -6.13 12.33
C LEU A 190 -10.22 -7.64 12.22
N ILE A 191 -10.99 -8.24 13.14
CA ILE A 191 -11.32 -9.68 13.08
C ILE A 191 -11.88 -10.11 11.71
N PRO A 192 -12.87 -9.42 11.11
CA PRO A 192 -13.37 -9.79 9.78
C PRO A 192 -12.35 -9.62 8.65
N MET A 193 -11.28 -8.86 8.88
CA MET A 193 -10.23 -8.58 7.90
C MET A 193 -9.07 -9.58 7.97
N GLN A 194 -9.06 -10.50 8.94
CA GLN A 194 -7.95 -11.44 9.13
C GLN A 194 -7.57 -12.17 7.84
N SER A 195 -8.53 -12.80 7.14
CA SER A 195 -8.25 -13.53 5.91
C SER A 195 -7.73 -12.63 4.78
N ALA A 196 -8.17 -11.36 4.74
CA ALA A 196 -7.66 -10.38 3.79
C ALA A 196 -6.21 -9.98 4.13
N ILE A 197 -5.87 -9.83 5.41
CA ILE A 197 -4.50 -9.55 5.87
C ILE A 197 -3.59 -10.71 5.45
N GLU A 198 -3.98 -11.94 5.76
CA GLU A 198 -3.24 -13.16 5.42
C GLU A 198 -2.97 -13.27 3.91
N ALA A 199 -4.00 -13.04 3.09
CA ALA A 199 -3.89 -13.10 1.64
C ALA A 199 -3.00 -11.98 1.06
N MET A 200 -3.21 -10.74 1.48
CA MET A 200 -2.51 -9.58 0.90
C MET A 200 -1.08 -9.43 1.42
N ALA A 201 -0.80 -9.82 2.66
CA ALA A 201 0.54 -9.73 3.25
C ALA A 201 1.33 -11.04 3.14
N VAL A 202 0.72 -12.10 2.58
CA VAL A 202 1.28 -13.45 2.47
C VAL A 202 1.79 -13.92 3.83
N CYS A 203 0.88 -13.97 4.79
CA CYS A 203 1.17 -14.32 6.18
C CYS A 203 0.10 -15.24 6.77
N ARG A 204 0.37 -15.78 7.95
CA ARG A 204 -0.59 -16.44 8.83
C ARG A 204 -0.76 -15.59 10.08
N VAL A 205 -1.98 -15.18 10.39
CA VAL A 205 -2.26 -14.42 11.61
C VAL A 205 -2.43 -15.41 12.75
N VAL A 206 -1.47 -15.45 13.66
CA VAL A 206 -1.46 -16.37 14.82
C VAL A 206 -2.08 -15.76 16.07
N GLY A 207 -2.25 -14.43 16.09
CA GLY A 207 -2.98 -13.71 17.13
C GLY A 207 -3.50 -12.36 16.64
N LEU A 208 -4.76 -12.05 16.97
CA LEU A 208 -5.39 -10.77 16.69
C LEU A 208 -6.25 -10.35 17.89
N ALA A 209 -5.59 -9.76 18.89
CA ALA A 209 -6.23 -9.30 20.12
C ALA A 209 -5.34 -8.28 20.84
N SER A 210 -5.93 -7.38 21.62
CA SER A 210 -5.16 -6.38 22.38
C SER A 210 -4.17 -6.99 23.38
N ASP A 211 -4.44 -8.21 23.84
CA ASP A 211 -3.64 -9.00 24.79
C ASP A 211 -2.93 -10.18 24.12
N ALA A 212 -2.83 -10.20 22.78
CA ALA A 212 -2.14 -11.26 22.07
C ALA A 212 -0.64 -11.30 22.43
N HIS A 213 -0.08 -12.50 22.50
CA HIS A 213 1.32 -12.72 22.85
C HIS A 213 2.15 -13.03 21.60
N PRO A 214 3.09 -12.16 21.21
CA PRO A 214 3.97 -12.43 20.07
C PRO A 214 5.02 -13.49 20.39
N ALA A 215 5.52 -14.16 19.35
CA ALA A 215 6.63 -15.08 19.49
C ALA A 215 7.91 -14.34 19.96
N PRO A 216 8.72 -14.94 20.87
CA PRO A 216 9.97 -14.32 21.30
C PRO A 216 10.90 -14.00 20.12
N GLY A 217 11.47 -12.79 20.10
CA GLY A 217 12.41 -12.38 19.05
C GLY A 217 11.78 -11.92 17.73
N SER A 218 10.45 -11.77 17.69
CA SER A 218 9.72 -11.19 16.56
C SER A 218 10.19 -9.78 16.23
N ALA A 219 10.16 -9.41 14.95
CA ALA A 219 10.33 -8.03 14.54
C ALA A 219 9.05 -7.23 14.83
N GLU A 220 9.19 -6.04 15.39
CA GLU A 220 8.08 -5.18 15.80
C GLU A 220 7.98 -3.95 14.88
N ILE A 221 6.74 -3.56 14.57
CA ILE A 221 6.39 -2.31 13.90
C ILE A 221 5.01 -1.86 14.37
N SER A 222 4.83 -0.56 14.63
CA SER A 222 3.53 0.01 14.95
C SER A 222 2.95 0.72 13.73
N ALA A 223 1.67 0.47 13.42
CA ALA A 223 0.94 1.13 12.34
C ALA A 223 -0.55 1.24 12.71
N ALA A 224 -1.20 2.36 12.38
CA ALA A 224 -2.60 2.62 12.74
C ALA A 224 -2.94 2.37 14.23
N ASP A 225 -2.04 2.79 15.14
CA ASP A 225 -2.11 2.54 16.59
C ASP A 225 -2.12 1.05 16.99
N CYS A 226 -1.77 0.14 16.08
CA CYS A 226 -1.66 -1.29 16.31
C CYS A 226 -0.19 -1.70 16.35
N ASP A 227 0.19 -2.51 17.33
CA ASP A 227 1.52 -3.13 17.37
C ASP A 227 1.49 -4.45 16.59
N ILE A 228 2.41 -4.59 15.64
CA ILE A 228 2.46 -5.73 14.71
C ILE A 228 3.80 -6.43 14.92
N PHE A 229 3.73 -7.73 15.16
CA PHE A 229 4.88 -8.59 15.41
C PHE A 229 4.97 -9.65 14.33
N ILE A 230 6.14 -9.79 13.74
CA ILE A 230 6.40 -10.74 12.65
C ILE A 230 7.45 -11.72 13.12
N ASP A 231 7.08 -13.00 13.20
CA ASP A 231 8.00 -14.06 13.50
C ASP A 231 8.86 -14.36 12.27
N LEU A 232 10.17 -14.17 12.45
CA LEU A 232 11.17 -14.33 11.41
C LEU A 232 12.11 -15.52 11.69
N ALA A 233 11.88 -16.27 12.76
CA ALA A 233 12.81 -17.29 13.28
C ALA A 233 13.20 -18.34 12.22
N ASP A 234 12.26 -18.76 11.37
CA ASP A 234 12.48 -19.77 10.32
C ASP A 234 12.73 -19.18 8.91
N LEU A 235 12.79 -17.85 8.81
CA LEU A 235 12.59 -17.12 7.55
C LEU A 235 13.78 -16.27 7.12
N ILE A 236 14.57 -15.83 8.09
CA ILE A 236 15.89 -15.25 7.82
C ILE A 236 16.85 -16.41 7.61
N ASP A 237 17.44 -16.50 6.42
CA ASP A 237 18.67 -17.27 6.26
C ASP A 237 19.76 -16.52 7.04
N ILE A 238 19.86 -16.83 8.33
CA ILE A 238 20.78 -16.16 9.26
C ILE A 238 22.20 -16.24 8.71
N ASP A 239 22.56 -17.35 8.06
CA ASP A 239 23.87 -17.51 7.43
C ASP A 239 24.06 -16.56 6.24
N ALA A 240 23.07 -16.44 5.35
CA ALA A 240 23.13 -15.49 4.25
C ALA A 240 23.14 -14.02 4.73
N GLU A 241 22.39 -13.70 5.78
CA GLU A 241 22.31 -12.35 6.34
C GLU A 241 23.60 -11.98 7.09
N ILE A 242 24.18 -12.92 7.83
CA ILE A 242 25.53 -12.79 8.40
C ILE A 242 26.55 -12.52 7.30
N ILE A 243 26.53 -13.31 6.21
CA ILE A 243 27.45 -13.13 5.07
C ILE A 243 27.24 -11.77 4.41
N ARG A 244 25.98 -11.32 4.25
CA ARG A 244 25.65 -10.01 3.67
C ARG A 244 26.18 -8.87 4.53
N LEU A 245 25.86 -8.88 5.83
CA LEU A 245 26.30 -7.86 6.78
C LEU A 245 27.82 -7.83 6.93
N GLN A 246 28.49 -8.99 6.94
CA GLN A 246 29.96 -9.07 6.92
C GLN A 246 30.54 -8.40 5.67
N ARG A 247 29.98 -8.67 4.47
CA ARG A 247 30.42 -8.03 3.23
C ARG A 247 30.17 -6.52 3.21
N GLU A 248 29.07 -6.05 3.79
CA GLU A 248 28.78 -4.63 3.92
C GLU A 248 29.72 -3.94 4.91
N LEU A 249 29.96 -4.55 6.07
CA LEU A 249 30.95 -4.09 7.05
C LEU A 249 32.36 -4.04 6.46
N ASP A 250 32.78 -5.04 5.69
CA ASP A 250 34.08 -5.05 5.00
C ASP A 250 34.22 -3.88 4.00
N LYS A 251 33.13 -3.55 3.28
CA LYS A 251 33.10 -2.41 2.36
C LYS A 251 33.15 -1.08 3.12
N LEU A 252 32.33 -0.94 4.16
CA LEU A 252 32.32 0.23 5.06
C LEU A 252 33.68 0.45 5.68
N GLU A 253 34.36 -0.61 6.13
CA GLU A 253 35.67 -0.51 6.75
C GLU A 253 36.75 -0.04 5.77
N LYS A 254 36.68 -0.45 4.49
CA LYS A 254 37.57 0.09 3.44
C LYS A 254 37.34 1.58 3.21
N VAL A 255 36.09 2.02 3.20
CA VAL A 255 35.73 3.45 3.04
C VAL A 255 36.21 4.26 4.24
N ILE A 256 35.98 3.78 5.45
CA ILE A 256 36.45 4.38 6.71
C ILE A 256 37.96 4.51 6.70
N LYS A 257 38.70 3.43 6.37
CA LYS A 257 40.18 3.47 6.28
C LYS A 257 40.68 4.48 5.25
N ALA A 258 40.03 4.57 4.08
CA ALA A 258 40.41 5.54 3.06
C ALA A 258 40.20 6.99 3.53
N LYS A 259 39.10 7.27 4.24
CA LYS A 259 38.80 8.59 4.80
C LYS A 259 39.71 8.95 5.97
N GLN A 260 39.94 8.02 6.90
CA GLN A 260 40.91 8.19 7.98
C GLN A 260 42.31 8.47 7.40
N GLY A 261 42.74 7.71 6.38
CA GLY A 261 44.01 7.96 5.70
C GLY A 261 44.13 9.35 5.08
N LYS A 262 43.07 9.87 4.45
CA LYS A 262 43.02 11.26 3.96
C LYS A 262 43.13 12.27 5.10
N LEU A 263 42.41 12.05 6.20
CA LEU A 263 42.36 12.96 7.35
C LEU A 263 43.62 12.90 8.24
N THR A 264 44.41 11.83 8.16
CA THR A 264 45.72 11.74 8.82
C THR A 264 46.85 12.34 7.97
N ASN A 265 46.63 12.56 6.68
CA ASN A 265 47.62 13.20 5.82
C ASN A 265 47.70 14.71 6.11
N GLU A 266 48.77 15.12 6.78
CA GLU A 266 49.02 16.52 7.15
C GLU A 266 48.99 17.49 5.96
N GLN A 267 49.42 17.06 4.76
CA GLN A 267 49.35 17.90 3.57
C GLN A 267 47.91 18.18 3.15
N PHE A 268 47.02 17.19 3.24
CA PHE A 268 45.61 17.35 2.91
C PHE A 268 44.91 18.24 3.95
N VAL A 269 45.14 17.99 5.24
CA VAL A 269 44.51 18.78 6.33
C VAL A 269 44.96 20.24 6.31
N SER A 270 46.21 20.51 5.95
CA SER A 270 46.76 21.88 5.91
C SER A 270 46.46 22.66 4.63
N HIS A 271 46.31 21.99 3.48
CA HIS A 271 46.14 22.66 2.19
C HIS A 271 44.70 22.62 1.64
N ALA A 272 43.85 21.71 2.11
CA ALA A 272 42.47 21.66 1.67
C ALA A 272 41.62 22.75 2.36
N PRO A 273 40.62 23.33 1.67
CA PRO A 273 39.68 24.26 2.27
C PRO A 273 39.02 23.69 3.54
N PRO A 274 38.85 24.49 4.62
CA PRO A 274 38.29 24.01 5.89
C PRO A 274 36.93 23.31 5.75
N ALA A 275 36.06 23.81 4.86
CA ALA A 275 34.76 23.22 4.59
C ALA A 275 34.84 21.80 3.99
N ILE A 276 35.89 21.49 3.21
CA ILE A 276 36.11 20.16 2.63
C ILE A 276 36.64 19.20 3.70
N VAL A 277 37.56 19.66 4.54
CA VAL A 277 38.08 18.87 5.68
C VAL A 277 36.96 18.53 6.66
N GLU A 278 36.10 19.49 6.98
CA GLU A 278 34.98 19.28 7.89
C GLU A 278 33.93 18.32 7.30
N LYS A 279 33.62 18.45 6.00
CA LYS A 279 32.73 17.50 5.31
C LYS A 279 33.29 16.07 5.32
N GLU A 280 34.59 15.90 5.13
CA GLU A 280 35.23 14.57 5.21
C GLU A 280 35.18 14.00 6.65
N ARG A 281 35.33 14.84 7.68
CA ARG A 281 35.17 14.45 9.10
C ARG A 281 33.74 14.04 9.43
N GLN A 282 32.75 14.81 9.00
CA GLN A 282 31.33 14.47 9.19
C GLN A 282 30.97 13.14 8.52
N GLN A 283 31.37 12.96 7.26
CA GLN A 283 31.14 11.69 6.56
C GLN A 283 31.85 10.52 7.23
N LEU A 284 33.06 10.72 7.77
CA LEU A 284 33.74 9.67 8.54
C LEU A 284 32.91 9.26 9.77
N ALA A 285 32.42 10.23 10.54
CA ALA A 285 31.59 9.98 11.72
C ALA A 285 30.29 9.24 11.37
N GLU A 286 29.61 9.64 10.29
CA GLU A 286 28.40 8.96 9.79
C GLU A 286 28.68 7.50 9.41
N PHE A 287 29.80 7.23 8.74
CA PHE A 287 30.18 5.87 8.36
C PHE A 287 30.59 5.02 9.58
N GLU A 288 31.28 5.59 10.56
CA GLU A 288 31.64 4.90 11.82
C GLU A 288 30.39 4.58 12.66
N GLU A 289 29.43 5.48 12.74
CA GLU A 289 28.15 5.26 13.40
C GLU A 289 27.36 4.13 12.71
N THR A 290 27.28 4.18 11.38
CA THR A 290 26.63 3.14 10.57
C THR A 290 27.28 1.78 10.77
N ARG A 291 28.62 1.71 10.75
CA ARG A 291 29.38 0.47 11.03
C ARG A 291 29.05 -0.07 12.42
N THR A 292 28.96 0.80 13.42
CA THR A 292 28.66 0.39 14.80
C THR A 292 27.25 -0.20 14.90
N LYS A 293 26.24 0.45 14.31
CA LYS A 293 24.86 -0.06 14.29
C LYS A 293 24.78 -1.42 13.59
N GLN A 294 25.40 -1.57 12.42
CA GLN A 294 25.41 -2.84 11.68
C GLN A 294 26.18 -3.94 12.43
N GLY A 295 27.25 -3.59 13.15
CA GLY A 295 28.02 -4.53 13.98
C GLY A 295 27.21 -5.09 15.15
N VAL A 296 26.37 -4.27 15.79
CA VAL A 296 25.44 -4.73 16.85
C VAL A 296 24.42 -5.72 16.29
N ILE A 297 23.83 -5.41 15.13
CA ILE A 297 22.86 -6.31 14.46
C ILE A 297 23.52 -7.64 14.09
N LEU A 298 24.75 -7.59 13.54
CA LEU A 298 25.49 -8.80 13.20
C LEU A 298 25.77 -9.67 14.45
N ALA A 299 26.15 -9.05 15.57
CA ALA A 299 26.39 -9.78 16.82
C ALA A 299 25.11 -10.42 17.38
N ASP A 300 23.97 -9.73 17.30
CA ASP A 300 22.67 -10.27 17.71
C ASP A 300 22.27 -11.47 16.83
N LEU A 301 22.42 -11.36 15.51
CA LEU A 301 22.15 -12.46 14.58
C LEU A 301 23.07 -13.67 14.80
N GLN A 302 24.35 -13.44 15.11
CA GLN A 302 25.30 -14.50 15.45
C GLN A 302 24.94 -15.19 16.78
N ALA A 303 24.45 -14.43 17.76
CA ALA A 303 24.01 -14.97 19.04
C ALA A 303 22.76 -15.85 18.92
N ARG A 304 21.84 -15.53 18.00
CA ARG A 304 20.64 -16.34 17.70
C ARG A 304 20.95 -17.71 17.07
N LYS A 305 22.21 -17.97 16.66
CA LYS A 305 22.67 -19.25 16.10
C LYS A 305 23.16 -20.24 17.19
N LEU A 306 23.46 -19.76 18.39
CA LEU A 306 23.93 -20.56 19.53
C LEU A 306 22.76 -21.13 20.34
#